data_AF-A0A7S0GQB6-F1
#
_entry.id   AF-A0A7S0GQB6-F1
#
_cell.length_a   1.000
_cell.length_b   1.000
_cell.length_c   1.000
_cell.angle_alpha   90.00
_cell.angle_beta   90.00
_cell.angle_gamma   90.00
#
_symmetry.space_group_name_H-M   'P 1'
#
loop_
_entity.id
_entity.type
_entity.pdbx_description
1 polymer ?
#
loop_
_entity_poly.entity_id
_entity_poly.type
_entity_poly.pdbx_seq_one_letter_code
_entity_poly.pdbx_strand_id
1 'polypeptide(L)'
;RAGSYGGVSSGGYSGRLTKAVDIFSAGCIVYYVLTRGKHPFGPEPEREYRILRGKADLSDLDHFPLAQELVRSMIGFSPALRITAKDAEMHPLFWDDSKSLGFLQDVSDRVANGNSYALCSMMESKAELVVGKAWDKKLHKELLCDLGKYRKYNFTSVCDCLRVIRNKKNHYLDLPVDAKAVLGSLPSGFLEYFNSRFPRLLIHS
;
A
#
# COMPACT_ATOMS: atom_id res chain seq x y z
N ARG A 1 -2.67 -42.69 -56.61
CA ARG A 1 -3.26 -43.06 -55.30
C ARG A 1 -2.54 -42.22 -54.26
N ALA A 2 -3.18 -41.17 -53.75
CA ALA A 2 -2.61 -40.22 -52.81
C ALA A 2 -2.44 -40.87 -51.42
N GLY A 3 -1.28 -40.67 -50.79
CA GLY A 3 -0.99 -41.07 -49.42
C GLY A 3 -0.61 -39.83 -48.61
N SER A 4 -1.58 -39.29 -47.88
CA SER A 4 -1.43 -38.19 -46.94
C SER A 4 -0.80 -38.72 -45.64
N TYR A 5 0.37 -38.20 -45.26
CA TYR A 5 0.92 -38.37 -43.93
C TYR A 5 0.70 -37.08 -43.14
N GLY A 6 -0.11 -37.20 -42.09
CA GLY A 6 -0.59 -36.10 -41.28
C GLY A 6 0.52 -35.36 -40.55
N GLY A 7 0.50 -34.04 -40.66
CA GLY A 7 1.22 -33.15 -39.78
C GLY A 7 0.67 -33.28 -38.36
N VAL A 8 1.55 -33.57 -37.42
CA VAL A 8 1.28 -33.46 -35.99
C VAL A 8 1.19 -31.97 -35.67
N SER A 9 -0.03 -31.49 -35.43
CA SER A 9 -0.29 -30.13 -34.95
C SER A 9 0.35 -29.97 -33.58
N SER A 10 1.46 -29.23 -33.52
CA SER A 10 1.97 -28.64 -32.28
C SER A 10 0.89 -27.73 -31.72
N GLY A 11 0.20 -28.19 -30.67
CA GLY A 11 -0.75 -27.40 -29.89
C GLY A 11 -0.02 -26.25 -29.19
N GLY A 12 0.20 -25.16 -29.92
CA GLY A 12 0.63 -23.91 -29.35
C GLY A 12 -0.43 -23.42 -28.38
N TYR A 13 -0.03 -23.14 -27.15
CA TYR A 13 -0.84 -22.36 -26.22
C TYR A 13 -1.16 -21.01 -26.88
N SER A 14 -2.31 -20.92 -27.56
CA SER A 14 -2.82 -19.66 -28.09
C SER A 14 -3.45 -18.86 -26.96
N GLY A 15 -2.66 -18.55 -25.94
CA GLY A 15 -3.01 -17.51 -24.98
C GLY A 15 -2.93 -16.19 -25.73
N ARG A 16 -4.09 -15.57 -25.99
CA ARG A 16 -4.17 -14.25 -26.62
C ARG A 16 -3.22 -13.31 -25.86
N LEU A 17 -2.19 -12.79 -26.53
CA LEU A 17 -1.32 -11.76 -25.98
C LEU A 17 -2.19 -10.56 -25.58
N THR A 18 -2.23 -10.27 -24.28
CA THR A 18 -3.00 -9.15 -23.74
C THR A 18 -2.05 -8.16 -23.07
N LYS A 19 -2.51 -6.92 -22.88
CA LYS A 19 -1.79 -5.88 -22.14
C LYS A 19 -1.35 -6.33 -20.74
N ALA A 20 -2.02 -7.33 -20.16
CA ALA A 20 -1.69 -7.89 -18.86
C ALA A 20 -0.32 -8.61 -18.84
N VAL A 21 0.21 -9.02 -19.99
CA VAL A 21 1.58 -9.55 -20.10
C VAL A 21 2.60 -8.45 -19.81
N ASP A 22 2.41 -7.25 -20.38
CA ASP A 22 3.28 -6.10 -20.14
C ASP A 22 3.22 -5.65 -18.68
N ILE A 23 2.04 -5.68 -18.05
CA ILE A 23 1.89 -5.38 -16.61
C ILE A 23 2.72 -6.33 -15.76
N PHE A 24 2.71 -7.63 -16.06
CA PHE A 24 3.49 -8.60 -15.32
C PHE A 24 4.99 -8.32 -15.43
N SER A 25 5.48 -8.08 -16.64
CA SER A 25 6.88 -7.74 -16.90
C SER A 25 7.27 -6.42 -16.20
N ALA A 26 6.42 -5.40 -16.27
CA ALA A 26 6.61 -4.14 -15.58
C ALA A 26 6.65 -4.32 -14.05
N GLY A 27 5.80 -5.16 -13.47
CA GLY A 27 5.83 -5.47 -12.04
C GLY A 27 7.14 -6.13 -11.61
N CYS A 28 7.71 -7.00 -12.44
CA CYS A 28 9.04 -7.59 -12.20
C CYS A 28 10.15 -6.54 -12.28
N ILE A 29 10.06 -5.57 -13.20
CA ILE A 29 11.00 -4.45 -13.32
C ILE A 29 10.90 -3.51 -12.11
N VAL A 30 9.68 -3.18 -11.66
CA VAL A 30 9.46 -2.35 -10.46
C VAL A 30 10.11 -3.02 -9.25
N TYR A 31 9.89 -4.32 -9.06
CA TYR A 31 10.56 -5.08 -8.01
C TYR A 31 12.08 -5.02 -8.13
N TYR A 32 12.61 -5.24 -9.33
CA TYR A 32 14.05 -5.22 -9.60
C TYR A 32 14.70 -3.88 -9.23
N VAL A 33 14.07 -2.75 -9.60
CA VAL A 33 14.55 -1.42 -9.26
C VAL A 33 14.54 -1.20 -7.74
N LEU A 34 13.44 -1.52 -7.08
CA LEU A 34 13.27 -1.28 -5.64
C LEU A 34 14.18 -2.16 -4.77
N THR A 35 14.47 -3.37 -5.24
CA THR A 35 15.35 -4.34 -4.53
C THR A 35 16.80 -4.29 -5.00
N ARG A 36 17.15 -3.34 -5.88
CA ARG A 36 18.50 -3.14 -6.43
C ARG A 36 19.07 -4.39 -7.10
N GLY A 37 18.24 -5.10 -7.87
CA GLY A 37 18.69 -6.15 -8.77
C GLY A 37 18.06 -7.53 -8.56
N LYS A 38 17.19 -7.71 -7.57
CA LYS A 38 16.54 -9.00 -7.33
C LYS A 38 15.34 -9.18 -8.27
N HIS A 39 14.85 -10.40 -8.38
CA HIS A 39 13.67 -10.73 -9.17
C HIS A 39 12.62 -11.40 -8.27
N PRO A 40 11.32 -11.07 -8.37
CA PRO A 40 10.31 -11.60 -7.45
C PRO A 40 10.15 -13.12 -7.59
N PHE A 41 10.58 -13.69 -8.71
CA PHE A 41 10.61 -15.14 -8.94
C PHE A 41 12.01 -15.75 -8.78
N GLY A 42 12.94 -15.11 -8.07
CA GLY A 42 14.26 -15.65 -7.80
C GLY A 42 15.25 -15.61 -8.98
N PRO A 43 16.47 -16.16 -8.78
CA PRO A 43 17.52 -16.20 -9.79
C PRO A 43 17.24 -17.27 -10.87
N GLU A 44 17.94 -17.16 -12.00
CA GLU A 44 18.03 -18.26 -12.96
C GLU A 44 18.84 -19.43 -12.36
N PRO A 45 18.53 -20.69 -12.71
CA PRO A 45 17.53 -21.15 -13.69
C PRO A 45 16.12 -21.42 -13.10
N GLU A 46 15.90 -21.22 -11.79
CA GLU A 46 14.62 -21.57 -11.13
C GLU A 46 13.47 -20.63 -11.49
N ARG A 47 13.77 -19.48 -12.08
CA ARG A 47 12.83 -18.37 -12.28
C ARG A 47 11.62 -18.77 -13.09
N GLU A 48 11.83 -19.38 -14.25
CA GLU A 48 10.75 -19.78 -15.15
C GLU A 48 9.80 -20.78 -14.46
N TYR A 49 10.36 -21.76 -13.74
CA TYR A 49 9.57 -22.69 -12.94
C TYR A 49 8.72 -21.97 -11.88
N ARG A 50 9.29 -20.99 -11.17
CA ARG A 50 8.55 -20.20 -10.17
C ARG A 50 7.45 -19.35 -10.82
N ILE A 51 7.68 -18.75 -11.99
CA ILE A 51 6.65 -18.02 -12.77
C ILE A 51 5.50 -18.96 -13.13
N LEU A 52 5.81 -20.13 -13.71
CA LEU A 52 4.80 -21.13 -14.11
C LEU A 52 3.99 -21.67 -12.94
N ARG A 53 4.54 -21.64 -11.71
CA ARG A 53 3.87 -22.07 -10.48
C ARG A 53 3.24 -20.91 -9.69
N GLY A 54 3.36 -19.66 -10.16
CA GLY A 54 2.89 -18.47 -9.44
C GLY A 54 3.58 -18.26 -8.09
N LYS A 55 4.83 -18.73 -7.94
CA LYS A 55 5.60 -18.68 -6.68
C LYS A 55 6.50 -17.44 -6.64
N ALA A 56 5.88 -16.27 -6.48
CA ALA A 56 6.61 -15.03 -6.20
C ALA A 56 6.97 -14.94 -4.71
N ASP A 57 8.15 -14.39 -4.43
CA ASP A 57 8.60 -13.96 -3.12
C ASP A 57 8.79 -12.43 -3.15
N LEU A 58 8.08 -11.74 -2.27
CA LEU A 58 8.12 -10.28 -2.14
C LEU A 58 8.61 -9.81 -0.76
N SER A 59 9.23 -10.71 0.00
CA SER A 59 9.70 -10.45 1.37
C SER A 59 10.73 -9.31 1.44
N ASP A 60 11.52 -9.11 0.38
CA ASP A 60 12.43 -7.96 0.28
C ASP A 60 11.72 -6.60 0.34
N LEU A 61 10.40 -6.56 0.09
CA LEU A 61 9.57 -5.35 0.17
C LEU A 61 8.69 -5.29 1.44
N ASP A 62 8.89 -6.16 2.43
CA ASP A 62 8.07 -6.17 3.67
C ASP A 62 8.14 -4.84 4.43
N HIS A 63 9.26 -4.14 4.32
CA HIS A 63 9.48 -2.81 4.91
C HIS A 63 8.81 -1.68 4.12
N PHE A 64 8.29 -1.95 2.91
CA PHE A 64 7.66 -0.95 2.05
C PHE A 64 6.30 -1.45 1.52
N PRO A 65 5.25 -1.44 2.37
CA PRO A 65 3.96 -2.07 2.04
C PRO A 65 3.29 -1.56 0.77
N LEU A 66 3.42 -0.26 0.46
CA LEU A 66 2.90 0.35 -0.77
C LEU A 66 3.50 -0.28 -2.02
N ALA A 67 4.83 -0.40 -2.05
CA ALA A 67 5.52 -1.03 -3.16
C ALA A 67 5.17 -2.52 -3.27
N GLN A 68 5.10 -3.21 -2.13
CA GLN A 68 4.78 -4.62 -2.10
C GLN A 68 3.37 -4.91 -2.61
N GLU A 69 2.38 -4.07 -2.28
CA GLU A 69 1.02 -4.17 -2.80
C GLU A 69 1.00 -4.01 -4.31
N LEU A 70 1.60 -2.92 -4.83
CA LEU A 70 1.62 -2.63 -6.25
C LEU A 70 2.28 -3.77 -7.05
N VAL A 71 3.46 -4.22 -6.63
CA VAL A 71 4.15 -5.32 -7.31
C VAL A 71 3.27 -6.58 -7.30
N ARG A 72 2.66 -6.92 -6.15
CA ARG A 72 1.80 -8.09 -6.02
C ARG A 72 0.59 -8.02 -6.96
N SER A 73 -0.04 -6.85 -7.11
CA SER A 73 -1.18 -6.65 -8.01
C SER A 73 -0.78 -6.65 -9.49
N MET A 74 0.47 -6.32 -9.82
CA MET A 74 1.00 -6.38 -11.18
C MET A 74 1.44 -7.79 -11.60
N ILE A 75 2.09 -8.56 -10.72
CA ILE A 75 2.69 -9.87 -11.06
C ILE A 75 1.77 -11.07 -10.78
N GLY A 76 0.49 -10.82 -10.47
CA GLY A 76 -0.46 -11.87 -10.14
C GLY A 76 -0.51 -12.99 -11.19
N PHE A 77 -0.66 -14.24 -10.75
CA PHE A 77 -0.64 -15.40 -11.65
C PHE A 77 -1.74 -15.33 -12.72
N SER A 78 -2.97 -14.98 -12.31
CA SER A 78 -4.10 -14.79 -13.22
C SER A 78 -4.01 -13.44 -13.95
N PRO A 79 -3.87 -13.40 -15.29
CA PRO A 79 -3.80 -12.14 -16.04
C PRO A 79 -5.05 -11.26 -15.89
N ALA A 80 -6.22 -11.86 -15.67
CA ALA A 80 -7.49 -11.15 -15.53
C ALA A 80 -7.63 -10.40 -14.19
N LEU A 81 -6.82 -10.76 -13.19
CA LEU A 81 -6.81 -10.11 -11.88
C LEU A 81 -5.68 -9.09 -11.72
N ARG A 82 -4.82 -8.93 -12.74
CA ARG A 82 -3.74 -7.95 -12.69
C ARG A 82 -4.31 -6.54 -12.80
N ILE A 83 -3.73 -5.63 -12.03
CA ILE A 83 -4.02 -4.20 -12.13
C ILE A 83 -3.78 -3.71 -13.56
N THR A 84 -4.56 -2.74 -14.03
CA THR A 84 -4.30 -2.13 -15.34
C THR A 84 -3.17 -1.11 -15.25
N ALA A 85 -2.55 -0.74 -16.38
CA ALA A 85 -1.53 0.32 -16.38
C ALA A 85 -2.07 1.65 -15.82
N LYS A 86 -3.31 1.99 -16.17
CA LYS A 86 -3.98 3.21 -15.71
C LYS A 86 -4.21 3.17 -14.20
N ASP A 87 -4.66 2.04 -13.66
CA ASP A 87 -4.90 1.91 -12.22
C ASP A 87 -3.58 1.85 -11.45
N ALA A 88 -2.53 1.26 -12.02
CA ALA A 88 -1.18 1.25 -11.44
C ALA A 88 -0.59 2.66 -11.35
N GLU A 89 -0.77 3.50 -12.37
CA GLU A 89 -0.36 4.92 -12.34
C GLU A 89 -1.08 5.71 -11.22
N MET A 90 -2.32 5.33 -10.92
CA MET A 90 -3.11 5.95 -9.85
C MET A 90 -2.80 5.41 -8.46
N HIS A 91 -1.93 4.40 -8.32
CA HIS A 91 -1.60 3.78 -7.05
C HIS A 91 -0.89 4.75 -6.08
N PRO A 92 -1.15 4.70 -4.75
CA PRO A 92 -0.58 5.67 -3.79
C PRO A 92 0.94 5.69 -3.69
N LEU A 93 1.63 4.66 -4.19
CA LEU A 93 3.10 4.67 -4.32
C LEU A 93 3.61 5.87 -5.14
N PHE A 94 2.82 6.35 -6.11
CA PHE A 94 3.20 7.44 -7.01
C PHE A 94 2.61 8.79 -6.60
N TRP A 95 1.92 8.87 -5.46
CA TRP A 95 1.35 10.12 -5.00
C TRP A 95 2.41 10.99 -4.33
N ASP A 96 2.29 12.30 -4.51
CA ASP A 96 3.03 13.25 -3.69
C ASP A 96 2.49 13.29 -2.25
N ASP A 97 3.24 13.92 -1.36
CA ASP A 97 2.91 14.01 0.06
C ASP A 97 1.61 14.79 0.32
N SER A 98 1.34 15.80 -0.51
CA SER A 98 0.12 16.62 -0.39
C SER A 98 -1.13 15.80 -0.67
N LYS A 99 -1.11 15.00 -1.75
CA LYS A 99 -2.20 14.12 -2.15
C LYS A 99 -2.41 13.01 -1.13
N SER A 100 -1.32 12.39 -0.65
CA SER A 100 -1.38 11.34 0.37
C SER A 100 -1.98 11.85 1.69
N LEU A 101 -1.51 13.02 2.15
CA LEU A 101 -2.03 13.63 3.38
C LEU A 101 -3.45 14.18 3.20
N GLY A 102 -3.81 14.65 2.00
CA GLY A 102 -5.18 15.04 1.63
C GLY A 102 -6.13 13.85 1.70
N PHE A 103 -5.76 12.73 1.07
CA PHE A 103 -6.54 11.50 1.08
C PHE A 103 -6.82 10.98 2.50
N LEU A 104 -5.81 10.92 3.37
CA LEU A 104 -6.01 10.50 4.76
C LEU A 104 -6.99 11.40 5.53
N GLN A 105 -6.96 12.71 5.25
CA GLN A 105 -7.94 13.65 5.80
C GLN A 105 -9.35 13.36 5.27
N ASP A 106 -9.50 13.18 3.96
CA ASP A 106 -10.80 12.92 3.32
C ASP A 106 -11.42 11.61 3.86
N VAL A 107 -10.62 10.56 4.03
CA VAL A 107 -11.06 9.30 4.66
C VAL A 107 -11.49 9.54 6.11
N SER A 108 -10.70 10.27 6.90
CA SER A 108 -11.05 10.61 8.28
C SER A 108 -12.38 11.36 8.38
N ASP A 109 -12.62 12.31 7.47
CA ASP A 109 -13.85 13.11 7.44
C ASP A 109 -15.05 12.26 7.01
N ARG A 110 -14.87 11.39 6.02
CA ARG A 110 -15.91 10.49 5.53
C ARG A 110 -16.38 9.50 6.61
N VAL A 111 -15.44 8.97 7.39
CA VAL A 111 -15.70 8.03 8.50
C VAL A 111 -16.33 8.74 9.70
N ALA A 112 -16.00 10.01 9.95
CA ALA A 112 -16.57 10.79 11.05
C ALA A 112 -18.03 11.19 10.83
N ASN A 113 -18.45 11.38 9.58
CA ASN A 113 -19.82 11.74 9.23
C ASN A 113 -20.73 10.49 9.34
N GLY A 114 -21.44 10.38 10.48
CA GLY A 114 -22.07 9.19 11.07
C GLY A 114 -23.01 8.28 10.25
N ASN A 115 -23.13 8.44 8.94
CA ASN A 115 -23.90 7.54 8.05
C ASN A 115 -23.05 6.39 7.50
N SER A 116 -22.01 5.95 8.22
CA SER A 116 -20.99 5.05 7.66
C SER A 116 -20.47 4.02 8.66
N TYR A 117 -21.35 3.49 9.52
CA TYR A 117 -21.02 2.36 10.40
C TYR A 117 -20.35 1.19 9.64
N ALA A 118 -20.84 0.88 8.43
CA ALA A 118 -20.22 -0.13 7.58
C ALA A 118 -18.78 0.22 7.19
N LEU A 119 -18.50 1.48 6.82
CA LEU A 119 -17.15 1.94 6.50
C LEU A 119 -16.24 1.89 7.72
N CYS A 120 -16.69 2.38 8.88
CA CYS A 120 -15.95 2.27 10.13
C CYS A 120 -15.62 0.81 10.43
N SER A 121 -16.61 -0.09 10.33
CA SER A 121 -16.42 -1.52 10.59
C SER A 121 -15.40 -2.15 9.63
N MET A 122 -15.46 -1.81 8.33
CA MET A 122 -14.45 -2.24 7.36
C MET A 122 -13.05 -1.74 7.71
N MET A 123 -12.93 -0.47 8.10
CA MET A 123 -11.66 0.14 8.51
C MET A 123 -11.09 -0.53 9.76
N GLU A 124 -11.93 -0.96 10.70
CA GLU A 124 -11.48 -1.60 11.94
C GLU A 124 -11.16 -3.11 11.78
N SER A 125 -11.58 -3.76 10.68
CA SER A 125 -11.44 -5.20 10.47
C SER A 125 -10.01 -5.76 10.58
N LYS A 126 -9.00 -4.91 10.34
CA LYS A 126 -7.57 -5.25 10.43
C LYS A 126 -6.78 -4.26 11.27
N ALA A 127 -7.44 -3.60 12.24
CA ALA A 127 -6.85 -2.50 13.01
C ALA A 127 -5.49 -2.83 13.62
N GLU A 128 -5.35 -4.01 14.24
CA GLU A 128 -4.09 -4.42 14.86
C GLU A 128 -2.93 -4.51 13.85
N LEU A 129 -3.18 -4.95 12.61
CA LEU A 129 -2.14 -5.00 11.57
C LEU A 129 -1.75 -3.61 11.08
N VAL A 130 -2.66 -2.64 11.14
CA VAL A 130 -2.49 -1.29 10.58
C VAL A 130 -1.85 -0.35 11.59
N VAL A 131 -2.45 -0.25 12.78
CA VAL A 131 -2.04 0.69 13.83
C VAL A 131 -1.37 -0.01 15.03
N GLY A 132 -1.61 -1.30 15.24
CA GLY A 132 -1.14 -2.06 16.39
C GLY A 132 -2.15 -2.11 17.54
N LYS A 133 -1.81 -2.81 18.62
CA LYS A 133 -2.68 -2.94 19.82
C LYS A 133 -2.76 -1.67 20.68
N ALA A 134 -1.82 -0.75 20.52
CA ALA A 134 -1.68 0.47 21.31
C ALA A 134 -0.82 1.47 20.51
N TRP A 135 -1.44 2.20 19.60
CA TRP A 135 -0.71 3.06 18.68
C TRP A 135 -0.14 4.32 19.34
N ASP A 136 -0.66 4.71 20.50
CA ASP A 136 -0.10 5.76 21.35
C ASP A 136 1.37 5.49 21.70
N LYS A 137 1.73 4.23 21.97
CA LYS A 137 3.12 3.84 22.30
C LYS A 137 4.12 4.09 21.17
N LYS A 138 3.65 4.30 19.95
CA LYS A 138 4.48 4.63 18.78
C LYS A 138 4.69 6.13 18.60
N LEU A 139 3.92 6.97 19.30
CA LEU A 139 3.98 8.42 19.21
C LEU A 139 5.00 8.99 20.21
N HIS A 140 5.62 10.11 19.83
CA HIS A 140 6.45 10.88 20.75
C HIS A 140 5.62 11.47 21.88
N LYS A 141 6.23 11.59 23.06
CA LYS A 141 5.60 12.08 24.30
C LYS A 141 5.05 13.51 24.14
N GLU A 142 5.76 14.35 23.38
CA GLU A 142 5.41 15.74 23.09
C GLU A 142 4.04 15.82 22.40
N LEU A 143 3.79 14.89 21.46
CA LEU A 143 2.50 14.78 20.78
C LEU A 143 1.42 14.17 21.67
N LEU A 144 1.76 13.13 22.46
CA LEU A 144 0.81 12.46 23.37
C LEU A 144 0.28 13.40 24.47
N CYS A 145 1.15 14.21 25.07
CA CYS A 145 0.78 15.21 26.06
C CYS A 145 -0.23 16.22 25.51
N ASP A 146 -0.21 16.47 24.20
CA ASP A 146 -1.15 17.36 23.54
C ASP A 146 -2.48 16.69 23.13
N LEU A 147 -2.49 15.37 22.92
CA LEU A 147 -3.70 14.63 22.54
C LEU A 147 -4.73 14.56 23.67
N GLY A 148 -4.29 14.36 24.91
CA GLY A 148 -5.16 14.15 26.06
C GLY A 148 -5.95 15.39 26.54
N LYS A 149 -5.62 16.59 26.02
CA LYS A 149 -6.21 17.86 26.51
C LYS A 149 -7.66 18.08 26.08
N TYR A 150 -8.00 17.70 24.84
CA TYR A 150 -9.27 18.11 24.22
C TYR A 150 -10.22 16.95 23.94
N ARG A 151 -9.69 15.73 23.74
CA ARG A 151 -10.51 14.57 23.36
C ARG A 151 -9.86 13.27 23.82
N LYS A 152 -10.69 12.30 24.20
CA LYS A 152 -10.28 10.92 24.42
C LYS A 152 -10.26 10.16 23.09
N TYR A 153 -9.17 9.46 22.82
CA TYR A 153 -9.00 8.61 21.65
C TYR A 153 -8.90 7.14 22.08
N ASN A 154 -9.43 6.24 21.27
CA ASN A 154 -9.20 4.82 21.38
C ASN A 154 -7.90 4.44 20.64
N PHE A 155 -6.88 4.08 21.41
CA PHE A 155 -5.55 3.71 20.89
C PHE A 155 -5.46 2.34 20.21
N THR A 156 -6.60 1.66 20.02
CA THR A 156 -6.71 0.45 19.20
C THR A 156 -7.44 0.70 17.87
N SER A 157 -8.02 1.88 17.67
CA SER A 157 -8.88 2.19 16.51
C SER A 157 -8.10 2.87 15.39
N VAL A 158 -8.29 2.39 14.16
CA VAL A 158 -7.77 3.04 12.94
C VAL A 158 -8.46 4.37 12.72
N CYS A 159 -9.78 4.43 12.92
CA CYS A 159 -10.56 5.65 12.75
C CYS A 159 -10.09 6.77 13.69
N ASP A 160 -9.77 6.45 14.95
CA ASP A 160 -9.24 7.44 15.88
C ASP A 160 -7.78 7.84 15.57
N CYS A 161 -6.97 6.92 15.04
CA CYS A 161 -5.65 7.27 14.52
C CYS A 161 -5.74 8.27 13.35
N LEU A 162 -6.60 8.02 12.36
CA LEU A 162 -6.87 8.95 11.25
C LEU A 162 -7.39 10.30 11.74
N ARG A 163 -8.26 10.28 12.75
CA ARG A 163 -8.80 11.49 13.39
C ARG A 163 -7.71 12.32 14.06
N VAL A 164 -6.71 11.68 14.69
CA VAL A 164 -5.54 12.38 15.23
C VAL A 164 -4.75 13.06 14.12
N ILE A 165 -4.44 12.33 13.04
CA ILE A 165 -3.68 12.86 11.90
C ILE A 165 -4.38 14.11 11.35
N ARG A 166 -5.68 14.01 11.07
CA ARG A 166 -6.50 15.13 10.61
C ARG A 166 -6.51 16.29 11.60
N ASN A 167 -6.78 16.04 12.89
CA ASN A 167 -6.86 17.10 13.89
C ASN A 167 -5.52 17.84 14.05
N LYS A 168 -4.40 17.11 14.04
CA LYS A 168 -3.05 17.71 14.19
C LYS A 168 -2.60 18.44 12.93
N LYS A 169 -3.03 18.01 11.75
CA LYS A 169 -2.85 18.78 10.51
C LYS A 169 -3.65 20.08 10.54
N ASN A 170 -4.94 20.02 10.87
CA ASN A 170 -5.83 21.19 10.84
C ASN A 170 -5.44 22.26 11.88
N HIS A 171 -4.95 21.83 13.04
CA HIS A 171 -4.47 22.71 14.10
C HIS A 171 -2.95 22.79 14.16
N TYR A 172 -2.26 22.49 13.05
CA TYR A 172 -0.79 22.42 13.04
C TYR A 172 -0.15 23.72 13.55
N LEU A 173 -0.71 24.88 13.16
CA LEU A 173 -0.21 26.19 13.60
C LEU A 173 -0.37 26.44 15.10
N ASP A 174 -1.35 25.80 15.74
CA ASP A 174 -1.62 25.95 17.17
C ASP A 174 -0.80 24.97 18.03
N LEU A 175 -0.06 24.04 17.41
CA LEU A 175 0.72 23.05 18.14
C LEU A 175 1.91 23.68 18.89
N PRO A 176 2.25 23.17 20.08
CA PRO A 176 3.48 23.51 20.79
C PRO A 176 4.72 23.33 19.90
N VAL A 177 5.76 24.13 20.14
CA VAL A 177 7.00 24.10 19.36
C VAL A 177 7.63 22.71 19.38
N ASP A 178 7.68 22.06 20.54
CA ASP A 178 8.25 20.72 20.69
C ASP A 178 7.46 19.67 19.88
N ALA A 179 6.13 19.80 19.82
CA ALA A 179 5.28 18.91 19.03
C ALA A 179 5.48 19.13 17.51
N LYS A 180 5.66 20.38 17.07
CA LYS A 180 6.01 20.70 15.67
C LYS A 180 7.39 20.18 15.30
N ALA A 181 8.36 20.28 16.22
CA ALA A 181 9.72 19.82 16.00
C ALA A 181 9.76 18.31 15.74
N VAL A 182 9.00 17.51 16.49
CA VAL A 182 8.94 16.05 16.26
C VAL A 182 8.09 15.68 15.04
N LEU A 183 7.01 16.42 14.75
CA LEU A 183 6.16 16.15 13.58
C LEU A 183 6.82 16.55 12.27
N GLY A 184 7.67 17.57 12.25
CA GLY A 184 8.22 18.14 11.02
C GLY A 184 7.23 19.01 10.24
N SER A 185 7.71 19.63 9.17
CA SER A 185 6.93 20.56 8.36
C SER A 185 5.81 19.86 7.57
N LEU A 186 4.74 20.61 7.27
CA LEU A 186 3.71 20.17 6.34
C LEU A 186 4.17 20.36 4.87
N PRO A 187 3.77 19.48 3.95
CA PRO A 187 3.11 18.19 4.20
C PRO A 187 4.11 17.08 4.55
N SER A 188 5.35 17.17 4.06
CA SER A 188 6.30 16.05 3.96
C SER A 188 6.76 15.50 5.30
N GLY A 189 7.32 16.33 6.18
CA GLY A 189 7.81 15.87 7.49
C GLY A 189 6.67 15.29 8.34
N PHE A 190 5.52 15.96 8.33
CA PHE A 190 4.32 15.49 9.03
C PHE A 190 3.86 14.13 8.52
N LEU A 191 3.80 13.93 7.20
CA LEU A 191 3.39 12.66 6.61
C LEU A 191 4.42 11.56 6.90
N GLU A 192 5.71 11.84 6.76
CA GLU A 192 6.81 10.92 7.07
C GLU A 192 6.77 10.43 8.53
N TYR A 193 6.44 11.34 9.46
CA TYR A 193 6.24 11.00 10.86
C TYR A 193 5.19 9.90 11.06
N PHE A 194 4.03 10.01 10.41
CA PHE A 194 2.97 9.01 10.55
C PHE A 194 3.27 7.75 9.74
N ASN A 195 3.79 7.87 8.51
CA ASN A 195 4.12 6.72 7.66
C ASN A 195 5.19 5.81 8.28
N SER A 196 6.21 6.38 8.94
CA SER A 196 7.24 5.60 9.64
C SER A 196 6.69 4.78 10.82
N ARG A 197 5.57 5.21 11.43
CA ARG A 197 4.92 4.53 12.57
C ARG A 197 3.80 3.59 12.15
N PHE A 198 3.14 3.92 11.06
CA PHE A 198 1.96 3.24 10.53
C PHE A 198 2.14 2.98 9.02
N PRO A 199 3.12 2.15 8.62
CA PRO A 199 3.48 1.98 7.20
C PRO A 199 2.38 1.34 6.35
N ARG A 200 1.36 0.76 6.98
CA ARG A 200 0.19 0.15 6.33
C ARG A 200 -1.04 1.07 6.30
N LEU A 201 -0.99 2.25 6.92
CA LEU A 201 -2.17 3.10 7.09
C LEU A 201 -2.70 3.60 5.74
N LEU A 202 -1.83 4.12 4.88
CA LEU A 202 -2.25 4.69 3.59
C LEU A 202 -2.83 3.65 2.65
N ILE A 203 -2.24 2.44 2.59
CA ILE A 203 -2.72 1.37 1.69
C ILE A 203 -3.98 0.67 2.22
N HIS A 204 -4.22 0.74 3.53
CA HIS A 204 -5.43 0.20 4.16
C HIS A 204 -6.62 1.16 4.08
N SER A 205 -6.35 2.47 4.05
CA SER A 205 -7.36 3.54 3.98
C SER A 205 -7.90 3.73 2.57
#